data_AF-A0A8H4BPE0-F1
#
_entry.id   AF-A0A8H4BPE0-F1
#
_cell.length_a   1.000
_cell.length_b   1.000
_cell.length_c   1.000
_cell.angle_alpha   90.00
_cell.angle_beta   90.00
_cell.angle_gamma   90.00
#
_symmetry.space_group_name_H-M   'P 1'
#
loop_
_entity.id
_entity.type
_entity.pdbx_description
1 polymer ?
#
loop_
_entity_poly.entity_id
_entity_poly.type
_entity_poly.pdbx_seq_one_letter_code
_entity_poly.pdbx_strand_id
1 'polypeptide(L)'
;MSNYPKRPKTDQNDTFKRPHSSVEDLRASTQSLSNILEILDTSIKRLDQETAEFSRQTQLSLFDRPYELVTENDISIAQAKYGDMIDAELSVLIQDADKVIQELGQEEQDLIAKTAEKQKEVDELIQLIEITQAENAAKKSSSTAKPKQAHSSLTPQQTQELRKLENEKARLDQLLAYEDRRLAEKTATLIDLQKKNLETEKRLESEKKPTPGEYSEYEQGLLKQIDYYTNKIRQKKEEEEVAKQRLQQEHEQAQAQAQAQTDTEADQDQDQQDIGNVPPLDAAARYRELLDMIEKLQKAMGEPDFRASEKAIQECEAGLQQCYNDIQQEMAQRKAQQPSQIERLKRLFQVIIPDQTFARTAGRIVELLYVSDDTKLPLQVLQKEFPEASQSRHKFKNVVYWLVSTHIADYDGTHIIL
;
A
#
# COMPACT_ATOMS: atom_id res chain seq x y z
N MET A 1 69.87 -69.18 -20.06
CA MET A 1 70.59 -69.56 -18.82
C MET A 1 69.60 -69.55 -17.67
N SER A 2 69.14 -70.72 -17.22
CA SER A 2 68.17 -70.86 -16.13
C SER A 2 68.84 -71.67 -15.03
N ASN A 3 69.23 -70.98 -13.96
CA ASN A 3 69.84 -71.56 -12.77
C ASN A 3 68.71 -72.04 -11.84
N TYR A 4 68.50 -73.35 -11.77
CA TYR A 4 67.78 -73.97 -10.67
C TYR A 4 68.78 -74.36 -9.57
N PRO A 5 68.65 -73.88 -8.32
CA PRO A 5 69.48 -74.36 -7.24
C PRO A 5 69.01 -75.74 -6.77
N LYS A 6 70.01 -76.62 -6.59
CA LYS A 6 69.92 -78.01 -6.14
C LYS A 6 69.32 -78.09 -4.72
N ARG A 7 68.45 -79.08 -4.47
CA ARG A 7 68.01 -79.46 -3.12
C ARG A 7 69.22 -79.88 -2.27
N PRO A 8 69.38 -79.36 -1.04
CA PRO A 8 70.29 -79.97 -0.07
C PRO A 8 69.70 -81.28 0.45
N LYS A 9 70.59 -82.23 0.69
CA LYS A 9 70.32 -83.58 1.17
C LYS A 9 69.71 -83.55 2.57
N THR A 10 68.68 -84.34 2.77
CA THR A 10 68.12 -84.71 4.07
C THR A 10 69.09 -85.65 4.79
N ASP A 11 69.78 -85.15 5.80
CA ASP A 11 70.35 -86.04 6.82
C ASP A 11 69.30 -86.31 7.89
N GLN A 12 69.05 -87.60 8.06
CA GLN A 12 68.25 -88.20 9.10
C GLN A 12 68.81 -87.82 10.47
N ASN A 13 67.96 -87.24 11.30
CA ASN A 13 67.97 -87.48 12.74
C ASN A 13 66.53 -87.36 13.21
N ASP A 14 65.80 -88.47 13.03
CA ASP A 14 64.59 -88.79 13.77
C ASP A 14 64.94 -88.83 15.26
N THR A 15 64.80 -87.69 15.92
CA THR A 15 64.58 -87.66 17.36
C THR A 15 63.14 -87.22 17.53
N PHE A 16 62.26 -88.16 17.85
CA PHE A 16 60.92 -87.91 18.34
C PHE A 16 61.02 -87.07 19.63
N LYS A 17 61.18 -85.75 19.49
CA LYS A 17 61.02 -84.80 20.59
C LYS A 17 59.53 -84.68 20.84
N ARG A 18 59.10 -85.03 22.06
CA ARG A 18 57.78 -84.69 22.60
C ARG A 18 57.45 -83.22 22.29
N PRO A 19 56.17 -82.84 22.11
CA PRO A 19 55.80 -81.48 21.71
C PRO A 19 56.04 -80.50 22.86
N HIS A 20 57.30 -80.11 23.08
CA HIS A 20 57.67 -78.91 23.78
C HIS A 20 57.63 -77.77 22.75
N SER A 21 56.42 -77.27 22.47
CA SER A 21 56.21 -75.88 22.03
C SER A 21 54.72 -75.51 21.86
N SER A 22 53.74 -76.43 21.90
CA SER A 22 52.34 -76.04 21.60
C SER A 22 51.78 -74.95 22.52
N VAL A 23 52.21 -74.94 23.79
CA VAL A 23 51.84 -73.92 24.77
C VAL A 23 52.58 -72.60 24.51
N GLU A 24 53.83 -72.65 24.06
CA GLU A 24 54.65 -71.48 23.73
C GLU A 24 54.19 -70.84 22.42
N ASP A 25 53.83 -71.65 21.42
CA ASP A 25 53.26 -71.23 20.14
C ASP A 25 51.85 -70.64 20.33
N LEU A 26 51.04 -71.25 21.19
CA LEU A 26 49.74 -70.68 21.58
C LEU A 26 49.93 -69.36 22.33
N ARG A 27 50.90 -69.28 23.25
CA ARG A 27 51.22 -68.05 23.98
C ARG A 27 51.69 -66.94 23.04
N ALA A 28 52.58 -67.25 22.11
CA ALA A 28 53.04 -66.33 21.07
C ALA A 28 51.88 -65.87 20.17
N SER A 29 50.97 -66.78 19.81
CA SER A 29 49.77 -66.45 19.03
C SER A 29 48.81 -65.55 19.79
N THR A 30 48.55 -65.83 21.09
CA THR A 30 47.71 -64.97 21.93
C THR A 30 48.33 -63.59 22.16
N GLN A 31 49.65 -63.52 22.27
CA GLN A 31 50.37 -62.25 22.43
C GLN A 31 50.37 -61.45 21.13
N SER A 32 50.54 -62.10 19.98
CA SER A 32 50.38 -61.47 18.66
C SER A 32 48.96 -60.96 18.44
N LEU A 33 47.95 -61.73 18.82
CA LEU A 33 46.55 -61.31 18.75
C LEU A 33 46.29 -60.11 19.65
N SER A 34 46.81 -60.12 20.87
CA SER A 34 46.71 -58.97 21.80
C SER A 34 47.34 -57.71 21.21
N ASN A 35 48.53 -57.83 20.59
CA ASN A 35 49.20 -56.70 19.95
C ASN A 35 48.40 -56.18 18.74
N ILE A 36 47.80 -57.07 17.94
CA ILE A 36 46.95 -56.67 16.82
C ILE A 36 45.70 -55.94 17.33
N LEU A 37 45.08 -56.43 18.40
CA LEU A 37 43.92 -55.78 19.01
C LEU A 37 44.27 -54.39 19.55
N GLU A 38 45.45 -54.22 20.15
CA GLU A 38 45.92 -52.93 20.64
C GLU A 38 46.21 -51.95 19.50
N ILE A 39 46.81 -52.43 18.39
CA ILE A 39 47.02 -51.63 17.18
C ILE A 39 45.67 -51.24 16.54
N LEU A 40 44.69 -52.15 16.55
CA LEU A 40 43.37 -51.88 16.00
C LEU A 40 42.62 -50.84 16.85
N ASP A 41 42.67 -50.97 18.17
CA ASP A 41 42.04 -50.03 19.11
C ASP A 41 42.67 -48.62 19.00
N THR A 42 43.99 -48.54 18.89
CA THR A 42 44.68 -47.25 18.67
C THR A 42 44.36 -46.65 17.30
N SER A 43 44.20 -47.48 16.26
CA SER A 43 43.79 -47.03 14.93
C SER A 43 42.35 -46.52 14.89
N ILE A 44 41.43 -47.19 15.58
CA ILE A 44 40.03 -46.76 15.71
C ILE A 44 39.96 -45.44 16.48
N LYS A 45 40.66 -45.31 17.61
CA LYS A 45 40.72 -44.05 18.38
C LYS A 45 41.26 -42.88 17.56
N ARG A 46 42.26 -43.13 16.72
CA ARG A 46 42.81 -42.11 15.82
C ARG A 46 41.82 -41.73 14.72
N LEU A 47 41.13 -42.71 14.14
CA LEU A 47 40.09 -42.47 13.14
C LEU A 47 38.93 -41.68 13.75
N ASP A 48 38.48 -42.01 14.95
CA ASP A 48 37.43 -41.27 15.66
C ASP A 48 37.84 -39.81 15.91
N GLN A 49 39.11 -39.57 16.27
CA GLN A 49 39.64 -38.21 16.45
C GLN A 49 39.71 -37.43 15.14
N GLU A 50 40.19 -38.06 14.05
CA GLU A 50 40.31 -37.43 12.74
C GLU A 50 38.95 -37.25 12.04
N THR A 51 37.96 -38.10 12.35
CA THR A 51 36.61 -38.05 11.74
C THR A 51 35.56 -37.32 12.57
N ALA A 52 35.88 -36.93 13.81
CA ALA A 52 34.95 -36.24 14.72
C ALA A 52 34.32 -34.98 14.11
N GLU A 53 35.05 -34.24 13.28
CA GLU A 53 34.56 -32.99 12.69
C GLU A 53 33.75 -33.18 11.39
N PHE A 54 33.78 -34.36 10.76
CA PHE A 54 33.05 -34.60 9.50
C PHE A 54 31.54 -34.50 9.68
N SER A 55 31.01 -34.94 10.83
CA SER A 55 29.57 -34.83 11.12
C SER A 55 29.12 -33.37 11.19
N ARG A 56 29.95 -32.50 11.77
CA ARG A 56 29.70 -31.05 11.84
C ARG A 56 29.82 -30.40 10.47
N GLN A 57 30.84 -30.74 9.69
CA GLN A 57 31.04 -30.20 8.34
C GLN A 57 29.91 -30.61 7.37
N THR A 58 29.44 -31.86 7.47
CA THR A 58 28.29 -32.37 6.71
C THR A 58 27.00 -31.67 7.12
N GLN A 59 26.82 -31.36 8.40
CA GLN A 59 25.69 -30.55 8.86
C GLN A 59 25.78 -29.11 8.33
N LEU A 60 26.96 -28.49 8.35
CA LEU A 60 27.15 -27.14 7.80
C LEU A 60 26.86 -27.06 6.30
N SER A 61 27.27 -28.06 5.52
CA SER A 61 26.95 -28.08 4.07
C SER A 61 25.46 -28.31 3.78
N LEU A 62 24.69 -28.84 4.74
CA LEU A 62 23.21 -28.91 4.65
C LEU A 62 22.56 -27.55 4.96
N PHE A 63 23.26 -26.63 5.63
CA PHE A 63 22.81 -25.27 5.90
C PHE A 63 23.32 -24.25 4.86
N ASP A 64 24.20 -24.65 3.93
CA ASP A 64 24.58 -23.84 2.78
C ASP A 64 23.38 -23.73 1.82
N ARG A 65 22.57 -22.70 2.06
CA ARG A 65 21.45 -22.33 1.19
C ARG A 65 22.01 -21.92 -0.18
N PRO A 66 21.44 -22.39 -1.30
CA PRO A 66 21.85 -21.91 -2.61
C PRO A 66 21.58 -20.40 -2.67
N TYR A 67 22.65 -19.62 -2.87
CA TYR A 67 22.55 -18.19 -3.11
C TYR A 67 22.06 -18.00 -4.55
N GLU A 68 20.90 -17.37 -4.72
CA GLU A 68 20.50 -16.86 -6.02
C GLU A 68 21.35 -15.63 -6.32
N LEU A 69 22.37 -15.82 -7.16
CA LEU A 69 23.21 -14.74 -7.63
C LEU A 69 22.60 -14.20 -8.93
N VAL A 70 21.97 -13.02 -8.85
CA VAL A 70 21.64 -12.25 -10.04
C VAL A 70 22.87 -11.44 -10.41
N THR A 71 23.45 -11.70 -11.58
CA THR A 71 24.64 -10.96 -12.02
C THR A 71 24.24 -9.61 -12.62
N GLU A 72 25.11 -8.61 -12.50
CA GLU A 72 24.90 -7.30 -13.16
C GLU A 72 24.72 -7.42 -14.67
N ASN A 73 25.32 -8.46 -15.27
CA ASN A 73 25.14 -8.76 -16.69
C ASN A 73 23.72 -9.25 -16.99
N ASP A 74 23.13 -10.11 -16.13
CA ASP A 74 21.74 -10.55 -16.27
C ASP A 74 20.77 -9.38 -16.07
N ILE A 75 21.07 -8.47 -15.14
CA ILE A 75 20.32 -7.23 -14.95
C ILE A 75 20.40 -6.36 -16.20
N SER A 76 21.59 -6.19 -16.78
CA SER A 76 21.78 -5.36 -17.98
C SER A 76 21.03 -5.93 -19.19
N ILE A 77 21.04 -7.25 -19.37
CA ILE A 77 20.29 -7.93 -20.44
C ILE A 77 18.78 -7.80 -20.21
N ALA A 78 18.33 -7.97 -18.97
CA ALA A 78 16.92 -7.81 -18.62
C ALA A 78 16.46 -6.35 -18.81
N GLN A 79 17.26 -5.37 -18.39
CA GLN A 79 16.99 -3.95 -18.58
C GLN A 79 16.93 -3.58 -20.07
N ALA A 80 17.83 -4.10 -20.91
CA ALA A 80 17.75 -3.87 -22.35
C ALA A 80 16.48 -4.50 -22.96
N LYS A 81 16.10 -5.70 -22.52
CA LYS A 81 14.95 -6.42 -23.08
C LYS A 81 13.60 -5.84 -22.63
N TYR A 82 13.47 -5.51 -21.35
CA TYR A 82 12.24 -5.00 -20.77
C TYR A 82 12.17 -3.48 -20.82
N GLY A 83 13.29 -2.78 -20.93
CA GLY A 83 13.37 -1.32 -21.06
C GLY A 83 12.56 -0.83 -22.25
N ASP A 84 12.75 -1.41 -23.44
CA ASP A 84 11.99 -1.02 -24.63
C ASP A 84 10.46 -1.18 -24.46
N MET A 85 10.03 -2.22 -23.73
CA MET A 85 8.61 -2.43 -23.43
C MET A 85 8.09 -1.44 -22.39
N ILE A 86 8.87 -1.18 -21.34
CA ILE A 86 8.53 -0.24 -20.28
C ILE A 86 8.49 1.19 -20.82
N ASP A 87 9.44 1.56 -21.68
CA ASP A 87 9.51 2.90 -22.30
C ASP A 87 8.32 3.15 -23.23
N ALA A 88 7.86 2.12 -23.95
CA ALA A 88 6.64 2.21 -24.75
C ALA A 88 5.39 2.40 -23.87
N GLU A 89 5.28 1.68 -22.76
CA GLU A 89 4.17 1.80 -21.81
C GLU A 89 4.19 3.15 -21.07
N LEU A 90 5.38 3.61 -20.67
CA LEU A 90 5.59 4.94 -20.10
C LEU A 90 5.21 6.04 -21.09
N SER A 91 5.52 5.88 -22.38
CA SER A 91 5.14 6.85 -23.41
C SER A 91 3.62 6.95 -23.55
N VAL A 92 2.90 5.84 -23.49
CA VAL A 92 1.43 5.83 -23.48
C VAL A 92 0.89 6.52 -22.23
N LEU A 93 1.44 6.20 -21.05
CA LEU A 93 0.99 6.78 -19.79
C LEU A 93 1.24 8.29 -19.72
N ILE A 94 2.38 8.76 -20.26
CA ILE A 94 2.68 10.19 -20.40
C ILE A 94 1.67 10.86 -21.34
N GLN A 95 1.36 10.23 -22.48
CA GLN A 95 0.39 10.77 -23.43
C GLN A 95 -1.02 10.86 -22.83
N ASP A 96 -1.42 9.86 -22.03
CA ASP A 96 -2.69 9.88 -21.31
C ASP A 96 -2.71 10.99 -20.24
N ALA A 97 -1.61 11.18 -19.50
CA ALA A 97 -1.49 12.27 -18.55
C ALA A 97 -1.57 13.65 -19.23
N ASP A 98 -0.89 13.83 -20.36
CA ASP A 98 -0.95 15.07 -21.15
C ASP A 98 -2.39 15.36 -21.64
N LYS A 99 -3.12 14.32 -22.04
CA LYS A 99 -4.52 14.46 -22.45
C LYS A 99 -5.41 14.92 -21.29
N VAL A 100 -5.24 14.34 -20.10
CA VAL A 100 -5.97 14.76 -18.90
C VAL A 100 -5.64 16.20 -18.52
N ILE A 101 -4.38 16.61 -18.62
CA ILE A 101 -3.97 18.00 -18.37
C ILE A 101 -4.64 18.95 -19.37
N GLN A 102 -4.73 18.56 -20.65
CA GLN A 102 -5.44 19.36 -21.66
C GLN A 102 -6.94 19.48 -21.37
N GLU A 103 -7.59 18.39 -20.96
CA GLU A 103 -9.01 18.40 -20.59
C GLU A 103 -9.27 19.30 -19.37
N LEU A 104 -8.44 19.20 -18.33
CA LEU A 104 -8.51 20.08 -17.16
C LEU A 104 -8.24 21.54 -17.51
N GLY A 105 -7.31 21.81 -18.42
CA GLY A 105 -7.04 23.17 -18.90
C GLY A 105 -8.20 23.78 -19.67
N GLN A 106 -8.96 22.97 -20.42
CA GLN A 106 -10.21 23.43 -21.07
C GLN A 106 -11.30 23.70 -20.04
N GLU A 107 -11.46 22.82 -19.05
CA GLU A 107 -12.42 23.00 -17.96
C GLU A 107 -12.11 24.25 -17.13
N GLU A 108 -10.83 24.53 -16.84
CA GLU A 108 -10.41 25.75 -16.17
C GLU A 108 -10.78 27.00 -16.98
N GLN A 109 -10.55 26.99 -18.30
CA GLN A 109 -10.95 28.10 -19.18
C GLN A 109 -12.47 28.33 -19.19
N ASP A 110 -13.26 27.27 -19.25
CA ASP A 110 -14.72 27.35 -19.21
C ASP A 110 -15.22 27.91 -17.86
N LEU A 111 -14.60 27.50 -16.75
CA LEU A 111 -14.92 28.02 -15.41
C LEU A 111 -14.51 29.49 -15.26
N ILE A 112 -13.37 29.90 -15.83
CA ILE A 112 -12.96 31.31 -15.88
C ILE A 112 -13.96 32.13 -16.70
N ALA A 113 -14.42 31.61 -17.84
CA ALA A 113 -15.42 32.29 -18.67
C ALA A 113 -16.75 32.45 -17.91
N LYS A 114 -17.21 31.39 -17.22
CA LYS A 114 -18.45 31.40 -16.45
C LYS A 114 -18.39 32.33 -15.23
N THR A 115 -17.26 32.38 -14.54
CA THR A 115 -17.05 33.31 -13.41
C THR A 115 -17.01 34.76 -13.90
N ALA A 116 -16.38 35.04 -15.04
CA ALA A 116 -16.39 36.37 -15.65
C ALA A 116 -17.81 36.81 -16.08
N GLU A 117 -18.62 35.91 -16.61
CA GLU A 117 -20.03 36.18 -16.94
C GLU A 117 -20.85 36.50 -15.68
N LYS A 118 -20.72 35.69 -14.62
CA LYS A 118 -21.39 35.95 -13.34
C LYS A 118 -20.93 37.25 -12.68
N GLN A 119 -19.66 37.61 -12.81
CA GLN A 119 -19.18 38.89 -12.31
C GLN A 119 -19.86 40.06 -13.02
N LYS A 120 -20.03 39.98 -14.36
CA LYS A 120 -20.77 41.01 -15.10
C LYS A 120 -22.23 41.13 -14.67
N GLU A 121 -22.93 40.01 -14.47
CA GLU A 121 -24.30 40.01 -13.95
C GLU A 121 -24.39 40.70 -12.57
N VAL A 122 -23.42 40.43 -11.70
CA VAL A 122 -23.35 41.06 -10.37
C VAL A 122 -23.10 42.57 -10.49
N ASP A 123 -22.17 42.98 -11.36
CA ASP A 123 -21.86 44.40 -11.58
C ASP A 123 -23.08 45.16 -12.15
N GLU A 124 -23.84 44.54 -13.06
CA GLU A 124 -25.10 45.09 -13.59
C GLU A 124 -26.16 45.25 -12.49
N LEU A 125 -26.31 44.25 -11.61
CA LEU A 125 -27.23 44.32 -10.47
C LEU A 125 -26.83 45.41 -9.48
N ILE A 126 -25.53 45.59 -9.20
CA ILE A 126 -25.03 46.66 -8.34
C ILE A 126 -25.40 48.03 -8.94
N GLN A 127 -25.19 48.23 -10.25
CA GLN A 127 -25.57 49.49 -10.91
C GLN A 127 -27.09 49.75 -10.82
N LEU A 128 -27.93 48.73 -11.01
CA LEU A 128 -29.38 48.84 -10.83
C LEU A 128 -29.77 49.22 -9.40
N ILE A 129 -29.10 48.64 -8.40
CA ILE A 129 -29.31 48.98 -6.99
C ILE A 129 -28.90 50.44 -6.71
N GLU A 130 -27.77 50.90 -7.23
CA GLU A 130 -27.31 52.28 -7.07
C GLU A 130 -28.28 53.29 -7.72
N ILE A 131 -28.76 53.01 -8.94
CA ILE A 131 -29.74 53.84 -9.63
C ILE A 131 -31.06 53.90 -8.84
N THR A 132 -31.57 52.76 -8.39
CA THR A 132 -32.83 52.71 -7.62
C THR A 132 -32.71 53.38 -6.25
N GLN A 133 -31.56 53.29 -5.58
CA GLN A 133 -31.30 54.03 -4.34
C GLN A 133 -31.22 55.54 -4.59
N ALA A 134 -30.56 55.97 -5.67
CA ALA A 134 -30.50 57.38 -6.07
C ALA A 134 -31.89 57.95 -6.42
N GLU A 135 -32.73 57.19 -7.13
CA GLU A 135 -34.12 57.58 -7.42
C GLU A 135 -34.99 57.66 -6.15
N ASN A 136 -34.81 56.72 -5.22
CA ASN A 136 -35.54 56.73 -3.95
C ASN A 136 -35.09 57.87 -3.03
N ALA A 137 -33.81 58.26 -3.07
CA ALA A 137 -33.31 59.44 -2.39
C ALA A 137 -33.87 60.74 -3.01
N ALA A 138 -34.00 60.81 -4.34
CA ALA A 138 -34.62 61.93 -5.05
C ALA A 138 -36.14 62.02 -4.79
N LYS A 139 -36.85 60.89 -4.66
CA LYS A 139 -38.28 60.87 -4.30
C LYS A 139 -38.54 61.26 -2.84
N LYS A 140 -37.58 61.04 -1.93
CA LYS A 140 -37.68 61.51 -0.53
C LYS A 140 -37.48 63.03 -0.38
N SER A 141 -36.87 63.72 -1.35
CA SER A 141 -36.70 65.18 -1.32
C SER A 141 -37.83 65.95 -2.03
N SER A 142 -38.76 65.28 -2.71
CA SER A 142 -39.95 65.91 -3.32
C SER A 142 -41.26 65.25 -2.86
N SER A 143 -41.75 65.59 -1.68
CA SER A 143 -43.11 65.24 -1.27
C SER A 143 -43.96 66.47 -0.94
N THR A 144 -44.52 67.06 -1.99
CA THR A 144 -45.81 67.76 -1.89
C THR A 144 -46.68 67.42 -3.10
N ALA A 145 -47.92 67.02 -2.82
CA ALA A 145 -49.11 67.01 -3.68
C ALA A 145 -49.59 65.66 -4.29
N LYS A 146 -50.64 65.15 -3.61
CA LYS A 146 -51.94 64.58 -4.03
C LYS A 146 -52.07 63.57 -5.20
N PRO A 147 -53.00 62.60 -5.05
CA PRO A 147 -53.21 61.51 -6.00
C PRO A 147 -54.18 61.92 -7.12
N LYS A 148 -53.92 61.43 -8.34
CA LYS A 148 -54.94 61.27 -9.36
C LYS A 148 -54.83 59.90 -10.01
N GLN A 149 -55.97 59.24 -10.08
CA GLN A 149 -56.24 58.05 -10.86
C GLN A 149 -55.79 58.25 -12.32
N ALA A 150 -55.15 57.23 -12.89
CA ALA A 150 -55.05 57.10 -14.33
C ALA A 150 -55.07 55.61 -14.70
N HIS A 151 -56.01 55.28 -15.59
CA HIS A 151 -56.05 54.02 -16.32
C HIS A 151 -54.70 53.78 -17.02
N SER A 152 -54.14 52.58 -16.81
CA SER A 152 -52.88 52.15 -17.43
C SER A 152 -53.11 51.75 -18.88
N SER A 153 -53.07 52.71 -19.80
CA SER A 153 -52.70 52.44 -21.18
C SER A 153 -51.18 52.59 -21.30
N LEU A 154 -50.49 51.51 -21.67
CA LEU A 154 -49.04 51.48 -21.93
C LEU A 154 -48.64 52.66 -22.82
N THR A 155 -47.61 53.39 -22.43
CA THR A 155 -47.09 54.49 -23.26
C THR A 155 -46.47 53.93 -24.55
N PRO A 156 -46.37 54.72 -25.63
CA PRO A 156 -45.78 54.27 -26.89
C PRO A 156 -44.34 53.76 -26.73
N GLN A 157 -43.58 54.33 -25.78
CA GLN A 157 -42.24 53.88 -25.41
C GLN A 157 -42.25 52.49 -24.75
N GLN A 158 -43.13 52.26 -23.77
CA GLN A 158 -43.26 50.95 -23.12
C GLN A 158 -43.71 49.86 -24.10
N THR A 159 -44.55 50.22 -25.07
CA THR A 159 -45.00 49.30 -26.13
C THR A 159 -43.85 48.95 -27.10
N GLN A 160 -42.96 49.90 -27.38
CA GLN A 160 -41.78 49.67 -28.22
C GLN A 160 -40.72 48.82 -27.50
N GLU A 161 -40.57 49.00 -26.19
CA GLU A 161 -39.66 48.24 -25.35
C GLU A 161 -40.14 46.80 -25.15
N LEU A 162 -41.44 46.59 -24.96
CA LEU A 162 -42.05 45.25 -24.97
C LEU A 162 -41.80 44.50 -26.27
N ARG A 163 -41.88 45.17 -27.43
CA ARG A 163 -41.54 44.53 -28.71
C ARG A 163 -40.06 44.16 -28.83
N LYS A 164 -39.16 44.96 -28.24
CA LYS A 164 -37.73 44.63 -28.21
C LYS A 164 -37.48 43.39 -27.34
N LEU A 165 -38.09 43.35 -26.16
CA LEU A 165 -38.02 42.20 -25.25
C LEU A 165 -38.65 40.94 -25.85
N GLU A 166 -39.77 41.05 -26.57
CA GLU A 166 -40.37 39.92 -27.31
C GLU A 166 -39.44 39.39 -28.41
N ASN A 167 -38.80 40.28 -29.18
CA ASN A 167 -37.85 39.88 -30.21
C ASN A 167 -36.58 39.25 -29.61
N GLU A 168 -36.11 39.76 -28.48
CA GLU A 168 -34.96 39.22 -27.76
C GLU A 168 -35.27 37.85 -27.14
N LYS A 169 -36.45 37.69 -26.56
CA LYS A 169 -36.95 36.40 -26.10
C LYS A 169 -37.05 35.39 -27.24
N ALA A 170 -37.62 35.77 -28.39
CA ALA A 170 -37.70 34.88 -29.56
C ALA A 170 -36.31 34.48 -30.09
N ARG A 171 -35.32 35.38 -30.00
CA ARG A 171 -33.93 35.09 -30.35
C ARG A 171 -33.28 34.11 -29.38
N LEU A 172 -33.51 34.27 -28.08
CA LEU A 172 -33.01 33.35 -27.05
C LEU A 172 -33.66 31.97 -27.17
N ASP A 173 -34.97 31.90 -27.43
CA ASP A 173 -35.68 30.64 -27.65
C ASP A 173 -35.13 29.87 -28.88
N GLN A 174 -34.75 30.59 -29.95
CA GLN A 174 -34.06 29.96 -31.10
C GLN A 174 -32.68 29.42 -30.75
N LEU A 175 -31.93 30.13 -29.91
CA LEU A 175 -30.59 29.73 -29.47
C LEU A 175 -30.64 28.49 -28.57
N LEU A 176 -31.65 28.44 -27.69
CA LEU A 176 -31.90 27.30 -26.81
C LEU A 176 -32.28 26.05 -27.61
N ALA A 177 -33.17 26.19 -28.60
CA ALA A 177 -33.54 25.10 -29.50
C ALA A 177 -32.36 24.58 -30.35
N TYR A 178 -31.41 25.45 -30.68
CA TYR A 178 -30.19 25.07 -31.40
C TYR A 178 -29.24 24.25 -30.51
N GLU A 179 -29.02 24.67 -29.26
CA GLU A 179 -28.19 23.92 -28.31
C GLU A 179 -28.85 22.58 -27.94
N ASP A 180 -30.17 22.52 -27.75
CA ASP A 180 -30.89 21.26 -27.50
C ASP A 180 -30.70 20.26 -28.66
N ARG A 181 -30.75 20.74 -29.89
CA ARG A 181 -30.51 19.91 -31.08
C ARG A 181 -29.06 19.43 -31.15
N ARG A 182 -28.10 20.28 -30.82
CA ARG A 182 -26.67 19.94 -30.76
C ARG A 182 -26.37 18.90 -29.66
N LEU A 183 -27.03 19.01 -28.51
CA LEU A 183 -26.94 18.04 -27.42
C LEU A 183 -27.56 16.69 -27.81
N ALA A 184 -28.72 16.70 -28.50
CA ALA A 184 -29.34 15.50 -29.03
C ALA A 184 -28.45 14.77 -30.07
N GLU A 185 -27.77 15.52 -30.94
CA GLU A 185 -26.82 14.95 -31.90
C GLU A 185 -25.59 14.35 -31.20
N LYS A 186 -25.03 15.02 -30.19
CA LYS A 186 -23.91 14.48 -29.39
C LYS A 186 -24.28 13.23 -28.59
N THR A 187 -25.50 13.18 -28.05
CA THR A 187 -25.98 11.98 -27.32
C THR A 187 -26.21 10.82 -28.28
N ALA A 188 -26.73 11.07 -29.49
CA ALA A 188 -26.86 10.03 -30.52
C ALA A 188 -25.50 9.44 -30.95
N THR A 189 -24.47 10.28 -31.15
CA THR A 189 -23.13 9.79 -31.52
C THR A 189 -22.46 9.00 -30.40
N LEU A 190 -22.65 9.40 -29.14
CA LEU A 190 -22.19 8.62 -27.98
C LEU A 190 -22.84 7.24 -27.91
N ILE A 191 -24.16 7.16 -28.13
CA ILE A 191 -24.89 5.88 -28.15
C ILE A 191 -24.37 4.97 -29.28
N ASP A 192 -24.09 5.52 -30.45
CA ASP A 192 -23.54 4.76 -31.58
C ASP A 192 -22.10 4.28 -31.33
N LEU A 193 -21.27 5.10 -30.68
CA LEU A 193 -19.92 4.68 -30.26
C LEU A 193 -19.97 3.58 -29.20
N GLN A 194 -20.90 3.69 -28.23
CA GLN A 194 -21.08 2.68 -27.20
C GLN A 194 -21.55 1.33 -27.80
N LYS A 195 -22.44 1.37 -28.79
CA LYS A 195 -22.84 0.17 -29.56
C LYS A 195 -21.67 -0.44 -30.33
N LYS A 196 -20.84 0.38 -30.99
CA LYS A 196 -19.65 -0.09 -31.70
C LYS A 196 -18.64 -0.74 -30.76
N ASN A 197 -18.40 -0.15 -29.58
CA ASN A 197 -17.51 -0.72 -28.56
C ASN A 197 -18.00 -2.09 -28.06
N LEU A 198 -19.31 -2.22 -27.80
CA LEU A 198 -19.92 -3.49 -27.43
C LEU A 198 -19.82 -4.55 -28.54
N GLU A 199 -19.92 -4.13 -29.81
CA GLU A 199 -19.76 -5.03 -30.94
C GLU A 199 -18.30 -5.46 -31.14
N THR A 200 -17.33 -4.58 -30.91
CA THR A 200 -15.90 -4.92 -30.93
C THR A 200 -15.52 -5.86 -29.78
N GLU A 201 -16.10 -5.65 -28.60
CA GLU A 201 -15.88 -6.52 -27.43
C GLU A 201 -16.45 -7.93 -27.70
N LYS A 202 -17.66 -8.03 -28.26
CA LYS A 202 -18.23 -9.31 -28.71
C LYS A 202 -17.42 -9.98 -29.81
N ARG A 203 -16.79 -9.20 -30.71
CA ARG A 203 -15.89 -9.75 -31.75
C ARG A 203 -14.61 -10.32 -31.15
N LEU A 204 -14.01 -9.62 -30.19
CA LEU A 204 -12.83 -10.09 -29.43
C LEU A 204 -13.14 -11.34 -28.59
N GLU A 205 -14.35 -11.43 -28.01
CA GLU A 205 -14.80 -12.66 -27.34
C GLU A 205 -15.07 -13.83 -28.30
N SER A 206 -15.41 -13.53 -29.56
CA SER A 206 -15.66 -14.54 -30.61
C SER A 206 -14.41 -14.98 -31.38
N GLU A 207 -13.28 -14.25 -31.25
CA GLU A 207 -11.98 -14.69 -31.76
C GLU A 207 -11.46 -15.86 -30.91
N LYS A 208 -11.86 -17.06 -31.33
CA LYS A 208 -11.30 -18.39 -31.01
C LYS A 208 -10.36 -18.43 -29.80
N LYS A 209 -10.91 -18.78 -28.63
CA LYS A 209 -10.16 -19.55 -27.64
C LYS A 209 -9.60 -20.81 -28.33
N PRO A 210 -8.28 -21.09 -28.27
CA PRO A 210 -7.73 -22.29 -28.88
C PRO A 210 -8.36 -23.53 -28.23
N THR A 211 -8.81 -24.47 -29.05
CA THR A 211 -9.32 -25.78 -28.63
C THR A 211 -8.25 -26.51 -27.80
N PRO A 212 -8.63 -27.22 -26.72
CA PRO A 212 -7.68 -27.77 -25.76
C PRO A 212 -7.04 -29.04 -26.33
N GLY A 213 -5.85 -28.88 -26.87
CA GLY A 213 -4.96 -29.97 -27.24
C GLY A 213 -3.55 -29.44 -27.19
N GLU A 214 -2.82 -29.82 -26.14
CA GLU A 214 -1.42 -29.46 -25.86
C GLU A 214 -1.20 -28.08 -25.21
N TYR A 215 -1.98 -27.74 -24.18
CA TYR A 215 -1.46 -26.83 -23.17
C TYR A 215 -0.51 -27.59 -22.24
N SER A 216 0.76 -27.20 -22.26
CA SER A 216 1.77 -27.65 -21.28
C SER A 216 1.23 -27.45 -19.85
N GLU A 217 1.65 -28.28 -18.88
CA GLU A 217 1.24 -28.11 -17.46
C GLU A 217 1.48 -26.68 -16.94
N TYR A 218 2.50 -26.01 -17.50
CA TYR A 218 2.79 -24.61 -17.26
C TYR A 218 1.69 -23.67 -17.74
N GLU A 219 1.16 -23.87 -18.95
CA GLU A 219 0.12 -23.01 -19.53
C GLU A 219 -1.24 -23.25 -18.87
N GLN A 220 -1.52 -24.49 -18.43
CA GLN A 220 -2.70 -24.77 -17.60
C GLN A 220 -2.58 -24.13 -16.21
N GLY A 221 -1.37 -24.08 -15.65
CA GLY A 221 -1.07 -23.35 -14.42
C GLY A 221 -1.31 -21.85 -14.59
N LEU A 222 -0.83 -21.29 -15.71
CA LEU A 222 -1.01 -19.88 -16.04
C LEU A 222 -2.49 -19.53 -16.26
N LEU A 223 -3.25 -20.38 -16.97
CA LEU A 223 -4.69 -20.18 -17.16
C LEU A 223 -5.45 -20.16 -15.82
N LYS A 224 -5.14 -21.10 -14.92
CA LYS A 224 -5.76 -21.13 -13.58
C LYS A 224 -5.41 -19.89 -12.77
N GLN A 225 -4.19 -19.38 -12.91
CA GLN A 225 -3.74 -18.18 -12.22
C GLN A 225 -4.42 -16.93 -12.79
N ILE A 226 -4.58 -16.85 -14.11
CA ILE A 226 -5.34 -15.80 -14.79
C ILE A 226 -6.80 -15.83 -14.31
N ASP A 227 -7.46 -17.00 -14.35
CA ASP A 227 -8.84 -17.16 -13.88
C ASP A 227 -8.99 -16.76 -12.40
N TYR A 228 -8.00 -17.07 -11.57
CA TYR A 228 -7.99 -16.64 -10.17
C TYR A 228 -7.96 -15.11 -10.03
N TYR A 229 -7.06 -14.43 -10.75
CA TYR A 229 -6.99 -12.97 -10.70
C TYR A 229 -8.20 -12.29 -11.34
N THR A 230 -8.74 -12.82 -12.43
CA THR A 230 -9.96 -12.31 -13.06
C THR A 230 -11.15 -12.37 -12.10
N ASN A 231 -11.33 -13.49 -11.37
CA ASN A 231 -12.38 -13.61 -10.37
C ASN A 231 -12.16 -12.67 -9.18
N LYS A 232 -10.90 -12.47 -8.75
CA LYS A 232 -10.56 -11.55 -7.66
C LYS A 232 -10.82 -10.09 -8.02
N ILE A 233 -10.53 -9.69 -9.26
CA ILE A 233 -10.84 -8.35 -9.77
C ILE A 233 -12.36 -8.14 -9.81
N ARG A 234 -13.13 -9.15 -10.26
CA ARG A 234 -14.60 -9.07 -10.27
C ARG A 234 -15.15 -8.88 -8.85
N GLN A 235 -14.67 -9.66 -7.86
CA GLN A 235 -15.09 -9.49 -6.47
C GLN A 235 -14.78 -8.09 -5.92
N LYS A 236 -13.59 -7.56 -6.21
CA LYS A 236 -13.25 -6.18 -5.80
C LYS A 236 -14.17 -5.13 -6.43
N LYS A 237 -14.57 -5.30 -7.70
CA LYS A 237 -15.53 -4.41 -8.36
C LYS A 237 -16.91 -4.48 -7.71
N GLU A 238 -17.38 -5.68 -7.38
CA GLU A 238 -18.64 -5.88 -6.66
C GLU A 238 -18.59 -5.26 -5.24
N GLU A 239 -17.48 -5.40 -4.52
CA GLU A 239 -17.25 -4.76 -3.21
C GLU A 239 -17.23 -3.22 -3.32
N GLU A 240 -16.60 -2.68 -4.36
CA GLU A 240 -16.57 -1.24 -4.62
C GLU A 240 -17.96 -0.68 -4.95
N GLU A 241 -18.77 -1.39 -5.73
CA GLU A 241 -20.15 -0.98 -5.99
C GLU A 241 -21.00 -1.01 -4.71
N VAL A 242 -20.84 -2.03 -3.86
CA VAL A 242 -21.51 -2.09 -2.55
C VAL A 242 -21.07 -0.94 -1.65
N ALA A 243 -19.78 -0.57 -1.67
CA ALA A 243 -19.25 0.56 -0.92
C ALA A 243 -19.82 1.90 -1.43
N LYS A 244 -19.90 2.09 -2.76
CA LYS A 244 -20.53 3.28 -3.37
C LYS A 244 -22.01 3.38 -3.01
N GLN A 245 -22.76 2.28 -3.05
CA GLN A 245 -24.17 2.26 -2.64
C GLN A 245 -24.34 2.60 -1.16
N ARG A 246 -23.44 2.14 -0.28
CA ARG A 246 -23.47 2.51 1.14
C ARG A 246 -23.21 4.00 1.36
N LEU A 247 -22.19 4.55 0.69
CA LEU A 247 -21.89 5.98 0.74
C LEU A 247 -23.06 6.83 0.24
N GLN A 248 -23.74 6.39 -0.82
CA GLN A 248 -24.90 7.09 -1.37
C GLN A 248 -26.09 7.04 -0.40
N GLN A 249 -26.36 5.89 0.23
CA GLN A 249 -27.38 5.77 1.28
C GLN A 249 -27.07 6.62 2.52
N GLU A 250 -25.80 6.68 2.92
CA GLU A 250 -25.35 7.51 4.05
C GLU A 250 -25.50 9.00 3.73
N HIS A 251 -25.23 9.41 2.49
CA HIS A 251 -25.45 10.78 2.04
C HIS A 251 -26.94 11.15 1.98
N GLU A 252 -27.79 10.25 1.48
CA GLU A 252 -29.25 10.43 1.50
C GLU A 252 -29.82 10.48 2.93
N GLN A 253 -29.30 9.66 3.86
CA GLN A 253 -29.68 9.72 5.28
C GLN A 253 -29.23 11.02 5.95
N ALA A 254 -28.01 11.49 5.68
CA ALA A 254 -27.51 12.76 6.19
C ALA A 254 -28.32 13.95 5.64
N GLN A 255 -28.73 13.90 4.38
CA GLN A 255 -29.55 14.92 3.74
C GLN A 255 -31.00 14.90 4.28
N ALA A 256 -31.56 13.72 4.56
CA ALA A 256 -32.86 13.57 5.22
C ALA A 256 -32.84 14.03 6.68
N GLN A 257 -31.73 13.80 7.41
CA GLN A 257 -31.54 14.31 8.78
C GLN A 257 -31.36 15.84 8.78
N ALA A 258 -30.66 16.41 7.80
CA ALA A 258 -30.52 17.86 7.65
C ALA A 258 -31.86 18.55 7.30
N GLN A 259 -32.74 17.88 6.54
CA GLN A 259 -34.11 18.36 6.28
C GLN A 259 -35.06 18.17 7.46
N ALA A 260 -34.83 17.16 8.31
CA ALA A 260 -35.62 16.96 9.54
C ALA A 260 -35.22 17.95 10.66
N GLN A 261 -33.99 18.48 10.64
CA GLN A 261 -33.50 19.46 11.61
C GLN A 261 -33.91 20.92 11.33
N THR A 262 -34.50 21.24 10.18
CA THR A 262 -35.04 22.58 9.91
C THR A 262 -36.42 22.86 10.53
N ASP A 263 -37.06 21.89 11.18
CA ASP A 263 -38.38 22.06 11.81
C ASP A 263 -38.39 21.85 13.34
N THR A 264 -37.24 21.75 14.02
CA THR A 264 -37.25 21.60 15.48
C THR A 264 -35.99 22.16 16.15
N GLU A 265 -35.91 23.49 16.26
CA GLU A 265 -35.08 24.11 17.28
C GLU A 265 -35.84 24.08 18.62
N ALA A 266 -35.40 23.25 19.56
CA ALA A 266 -35.35 23.56 20.98
C ALA A 266 -34.70 22.40 21.77
N ASP A 267 -33.70 22.75 22.58
CA ASP A 267 -33.16 22.00 23.72
C ASP A 267 -32.49 20.64 23.44
N GLN A 268 -31.16 20.61 23.50
CA GLN A 268 -30.45 20.07 24.68
C GLN A 268 -28.93 20.17 24.51
N ASP A 269 -28.31 20.90 25.45
CA ASP A 269 -26.95 20.67 25.90
C ASP A 269 -26.84 19.25 26.47
N GLN A 270 -25.84 18.47 26.03
CA GLN A 270 -24.79 17.94 26.89
C GLN A 270 -23.85 16.95 26.17
N ASP A 271 -22.56 17.20 26.41
CA ASP A 271 -21.49 16.23 26.59
C ASP A 271 -21.27 15.17 25.50
N GLN A 272 -20.34 15.47 24.59
CA GLN A 272 -19.47 14.44 24.05
C GLN A 272 -18.00 14.88 24.03
N GLN A 273 -17.24 14.08 24.76
CA GLN A 273 -15.83 14.17 25.08
C GLN A 273 -14.94 14.36 23.84
N ASP A 274 -13.89 15.17 24.04
CA ASP A 274 -12.70 15.30 23.21
C ASP A 274 -12.24 13.95 22.64
N ILE A 275 -12.67 13.68 21.41
CA ILE A 275 -11.95 12.79 20.50
C ILE A 275 -10.86 13.68 19.91
N GLY A 276 -9.61 13.42 20.30
CA GLY A 276 -8.43 14.02 19.70
C GLY A 276 -8.38 13.70 18.21
N ASN A 277 -9.07 14.50 17.42
CA ASN A 277 -8.89 14.66 15.99
C ASN A 277 -7.55 15.37 15.83
N VAL A 278 -6.49 14.63 15.51
CA VAL A 278 -5.42 15.21 14.70
C VAL A 278 -5.95 15.15 13.27
N PRO A 279 -6.33 16.28 12.66
CA PRO A 279 -6.91 16.27 11.33
C PRO A 279 -5.84 15.82 10.32
N PRO A 280 -6.20 15.01 9.30
CA PRO A 280 -5.35 14.76 8.13
C PRO A 280 -4.91 16.05 7.40
N LEU A 281 -5.58 17.17 7.68
CA LEU A 281 -5.26 18.50 7.13
C LEU A 281 -3.86 18.99 7.53
N ASP A 282 -3.34 18.66 8.71
CA ASP A 282 -2.08 19.25 9.19
C ASP A 282 -0.85 18.63 8.48
N ALA A 283 -0.88 17.33 8.18
CA ALA A 283 0.16 16.68 7.37
C ALA A 283 0.13 17.15 5.91
N ALA A 284 -1.06 17.26 5.31
CA ALA A 284 -1.23 17.72 3.93
C ALA A 284 -0.90 19.21 3.73
N ALA A 285 -1.08 20.03 4.77
CA ALA A 285 -0.63 21.43 4.77
C ALA A 285 0.90 21.51 4.83
N ARG A 286 1.56 20.73 5.70
CA ARG A 286 3.02 20.66 5.80
C ARG A 286 3.69 20.15 4.53
N TYR A 287 3.13 19.13 3.87
CA TYR A 287 3.64 18.66 2.57
C TYR A 287 3.49 19.72 1.48
N ARG A 288 2.41 20.50 1.50
CA ARG A 288 2.24 21.65 0.59
C ARG A 288 3.28 22.74 0.85
N GLU A 289 3.56 23.07 2.11
CA GLU A 289 4.61 24.04 2.47
C GLU A 289 6.00 23.59 2.03
N LEU A 290 6.33 22.30 2.20
CA LEU A 290 7.61 21.74 1.74
C LEU A 290 7.72 21.74 0.21
N LEU A 291 6.64 21.41 -0.51
CA LEU A 291 6.61 21.44 -1.97
C LEU A 291 6.75 22.87 -2.50
N ASP A 292 6.10 23.85 -1.88
CA ASP A 292 6.22 25.28 -2.23
C ASP A 292 7.64 25.81 -1.98
N MET A 293 8.32 25.32 -0.92
CA MET A 293 9.72 25.64 -0.66
C MET A 293 10.67 25.04 -1.71
N ILE A 294 10.44 23.79 -2.12
CA ILE A 294 11.19 23.11 -3.20
C ILE A 294 10.98 23.85 -4.53
N GLU A 295 9.75 24.26 -4.85
CA GLU A 295 9.43 24.97 -6.09
C GLU A 295 10.10 26.36 -6.14
N LYS A 296 10.12 27.09 -5.01
CA LYS A 296 10.84 28.36 -4.88
C LYS A 296 12.35 28.19 -5.08
N LEU A 297 12.94 27.12 -4.54
CA LEU A 297 14.35 26.80 -4.73
C LEU A 297 14.68 26.45 -6.18
N GLN A 298 13.83 25.65 -6.84
CA GLN A 298 13.99 25.32 -8.26
C GLN A 298 13.91 26.55 -9.16
N LYS A 299 12.99 27.49 -8.89
CA LYS A 299 12.89 28.76 -9.61
C LYS A 299 14.14 29.63 -9.40
N ALA A 300 14.63 29.74 -8.16
CA ALA A 300 15.84 30.50 -7.85
C ALA A 300 17.10 29.92 -8.49
N MET A 301 17.22 28.58 -8.58
CA MET A 301 18.32 27.89 -9.24
C MET A 301 18.32 28.03 -10.78
N GLY A 302 17.18 28.41 -11.38
CA GLY A 302 17.03 28.60 -12.83
C GLY A 302 17.44 29.98 -13.34
N GLU A 303 17.77 30.95 -12.47
CA GLU A 303 18.16 32.29 -12.88
C GLU A 303 19.64 32.36 -13.33
N PRO A 304 19.96 33.05 -14.45
CA PRO A 304 21.29 33.04 -15.06
C PRO A 304 22.38 33.76 -14.25
N ASP A 305 22.01 34.52 -13.21
CA ASP A 305 22.91 35.21 -12.28
C ASP A 305 22.93 34.56 -10.88
N PHE A 306 22.41 33.34 -10.73
CA PHE A 306 22.41 32.63 -9.44
C PHE A 306 23.84 32.31 -8.97
N ARG A 307 24.42 33.22 -8.18
CA ARG A 307 25.34 32.82 -7.11
C ARG A 307 24.47 32.43 -5.94
N ALA A 308 24.60 31.19 -5.46
CA ALA A 308 24.04 30.80 -4.18
C ALA A 308 24.50 31.82 -3.13
N SER A 309 23.64 32.80 -2.83
CA SER A 309 24.00 33.82 -1.86
C SER A 309 24.20 33.07 -0.56
N GLU A 310 25.33 33.27 0.10
CA GLU A 310 25.67 32.57 1.35
C GLU A 310 24.53 32.70 2.38
N LYS A 311 23.74 33.77 2.29
CA LYS A 311 22.50 33.99 3.04
C LYS A 311 21.37 33.01 2.69
N ALA A 312 21.11 32.74 1.41
CA ALA A 312 20.08 31.79 1.00
C ALA A 312 20.43 30.35 1.41
N ILE A 313 21.71 29.99 1.37
CA ILE A 313 22.18 28.70 1.89
C ILE A 313 21.96 28.63 3.41
N GLN A 314 22.34 29.68 4.15
CA GLN A 314 22.14 29.74 5.61
C GLN A 314 20.67 29.70 6.01
N GLU A 315 19.77 30.35 5.24
CA GLU A 315 18.32 30.29 5.47
C GLU A 315 17.76 28.88 5.22
N CYS A 316 18.24 28.20 4.18
CA CYS A 316 17.85 26.81 3.91
C CYS A 316 18.37 25.84 4.97
N GLU A 317 19.63 26.00 5.40
CA GLU A 317 20.22 25.20 6.49
C GLU A 317 19.45 25.41 7.80
N ALA A 318 19.06 26.65 8.12
CA ALA A 318 18.24 26.96 9.29
C ALA A 318 16.85 26.31 9.19
N GLY A 319 16.20 26.37 8.02
CA GLY A 319 14.90 25.72 7.77
C GLY A 319 14.97 24.20 7.88
N LEU A 320 16.03 23.58 7.35
CA LEU A 320 16.28 22.14 7.48
C LEU A 320 16.54 21.74 8.94
N GLN A 321 17.32 22.53 9.68
CA GLN A 321 17.60 22.29 11.09
C GLN A 321 16.30 22.36 11.92
N GLN A 322 15.41 23.30 11.61
CA GLN A 322 14.11 23.42 12.26
C GLN A 322 13.22 22.21 11.95
N CYS A 323 13.13 21.79 10.69
CA CYS A 323 12.40 20.58 10.31
C CYS A 323 12.93 19.34 11.03
N TYR A 324 14.25 19.21 11.16
CA TYR A 324 14.87 18.12 11.89
C TYR A 324 14.47 18.12 13.37
N ASN A 325 14.50 19.29 14.01
CA ASN A 325 14.08 19.43 15.40
C ASN A 325 12.59 19.11 15.61
N ASP A 326 11.72 19.54 14.69
CA ASP A 326 10.29 19.26 14.73
C ASP A 326 10.00 17.76 14.59
N ILE A 327 10.69 17.06 13.68
CA ILE A 327 10.60 15.61 13.53
C ILE A 327 11.05 14.89 14.81
N GLN A 328 12.14 15.34 15.43
CA GLN A 328 12.62 14.77 16.70
C GLN A 328 11.61 14.99 17.84
N GLN A 329 10.99 16.17 17.90
CA GLN A 329 9.96 16.48 18.88
C GLN A 329 8.71 15.63 18.67
N GLU A 330 8.28 15.41 17.42
CA GLU A 330 7.15 14.56 17.09
C GLU A 330 7.43 13.10 17.44
N MET A 331 8.63 12.59 17.12
CA MET A 331 9.09 11.26 17.52
C MET A 331 9.06 11.10 19.04
N ALA A 332 9.49 12.11 19.79
CA ALA A 332 9.44 12.12 21.25
C ALA A 332 7.99 12.13 21.79
N GLN A 333 7.09 12.90 21.18
CA GLN A 333 5.67 12.93 21.52
C GLN A 333 4.99 11.57 21.24
N ARG A 334 5.27 10.95 20.10
CA ARG A 334 4.76 9.60 19.76
C ARG A 334 5.25 8.58 20.78
N LYS A 335 6.54 8.61 21.16
CA LYS A 335 7.08 7.76 22.25
C LYS A 335 6.40 8.02 23.59
N ALA A 336 6.05 9.27 23.91
CA ALA A 336 5.32 9.58 25.14
C ALA A 336 3.87 9.06 25.14
N GLN A 337 3.23 8.97 23.96
CA GLN A 337 1.85 8.50 23.82
C GLN A 337 1.72 6.98 23.69
N GLN A 338 2.76 6.26 23.24
CA GLN A 338 2.82 4.80 23.12
C GLN A 338 2.23 4.02 24.31
N PRO A 339 2.56 4.30 25.60
CA PRO A 339 2.02 3.52 26.71
C PRO A 339 0.48 3.59 26.79
N SER A 340 -0.11 4.76 26.51
CA SER A 340 -1.56 4.94 26.52
C SER A 340 -2.27 4.20 25.37
N GLN A 341 -1.62 4.11 24.22
CA GLN A 341 -2.13 3.38 23.05
C GLN A 341 -2.08 1.86 23.27
N ILE A 342 -0.99 1.37 23.86
CA ILE A 342 -0.84 -0.05 24.25
C ILE A 342 -1.91 -0.45 25.27
N GLU A 343 -2.22 0.40 26.25
CA GLU A 343 -3.31 0.13 27.20
C GLU A 343 -4.69 0.06 26.51
N ARG A 344 -4.98 0.94 25.56
CA ARG A 344 -6.21 0.90 24.77
C ARG A 344 -6.32 -0.39 23.97
N LEU A 345 -5.22 -0.83 23.35
CA LEU A 345 -5.17 -2.06 22.57
C LEU A 345 -5.40 -3.31 23.46
N LYS A 346 -4.83 -3.34 24.66
CA LYS A 346 -5.13 -4.40 25.65
C LYS A 346 -6.61 -4.46 26.02
N ARG A 347 -7.24 -3.29 26.26
CA ARG A 347 -8.68 -3.22 26.55
C ARG A 347 -9.50 -3.71 25.36
N LEU A 348 -9.09 -3.36 24.14
CA LEU A 348 -9.74 -3.82 22.92
C LEU A 348 -9.69 -5.35 22.81
N PHE A 349 -8.54 -5.98 23.06
CA PHE A 349 -8.44 -7.44 23.08
C PHE A 349 -9.37 -8.08 24.12
N GLN A 350 -9.53 -7.47 25.29
CA GLN A 350 -10.45 -7.94 26.34
C GLN A 350 -11.94 -7.80 25.97
N VAL A 351 -12.27 -6.88 25.06
CA VAL A 351 -13.64 -6.67 24.55
C VAL A 351 -13.93 -7.61 23.38
N ILE A 352 -12.99 -7.78 22.45
CA ILE A 352 -13.18 -8.57 21.22
C ILE A 352 -13.13 -10.08 21.52
N ILE A 353 -12.24 -10.51 22.41
CA ILE A 353 -12.00 -11.93 22.68
C ILE A 353 -12.84 -12.39 23.88
N PRO A 354 -13.77 -13.35 23.70
CA PRO A 354 -14.65 -13.82 24.78
C PRO A 354 -13.90 -14.50 25.94
N ASP A 355 -12.80 -15.19 25.63
CA ASP A 355 -11.96 -15.83 26.64
C ASP A 355 -11.01 -14.80 27.29
N GLN A 356 -11.36 -14.38 28.50
CA GLN A 356 -10.64 -13.36 29.25
C GLN A 356 -9.17 -13.72 29.55
N THR A 357 -8.83 -15.01 29.70
CA THR A 357 -7.42 -15.38 29.91
C THR A 357 -6.63 -15.34 28.61
N PHE A 358 -7.25 -15.75 27.51
CA PHE A 358 -6.69 -15.64 26.16
C PHE A 358 -6.46 -14.18 25.76
N ALA A 359 -7.46 -13.32 26.00
CA ALA A 359 -7.41 -11.89 25.70
C ALA A 359 -6.27 -11.17 26.44
N ARG A 360 -6.09 -11.48 27.73
CA ARG A 360 -5.02 -10.91 28.56
C ARG A 360 -3.64 -11.35 28.08
N THR A 361 -3.49 -12.62 27.72
CA THR A 361 -2.23 -13.14 27.18
C THR A 361 -1.92 -12.55 25.80
N ALA A 362 -2.92 -12.41 24.92
CA ALA A 362 -2.76 -11.76 23.62
C ALA A 362 -2.33 -10.29 23.76
N GLY A 363 -3.05 -9.51 24.58
CA GLY A 363 -2.70 -8.11 24.84
C GLY A 363 -1.33 -7.92 25.50
N ARG A 364 -0.87 -8.90 26.31
CA ARG A 364 0.46 -8.88 26.91
C ARG A 364 1.57 -9.21 25.91
N ILE A 365 1.36 -10.18 25.01
CA ILE A 365 2.32 -10.50 23.94
C ILE A 365 2.48 -9.29 23.01
N VAL A 366 1.36 -8.66 22.63
CA VAL A 366 1.37 -7.48 21.75
C VAL A 366 2.06 -6.30 22.44
N GLU A 367 1.83 -6.06 23.73
CA GLU A 367 2.60 -5.07 24.49
C GLU A 367 4.10 -5.33 24.43
N LEU A 368 4.54 -6.57 24.64
CA LEU A 368 5.97 -6.91 24.60
C LEU A 368 6.57 -6.71 23.22
N LEU A 369 5.81 -6.99 22.16
CA LEU A 369 6.20 -6.72 20.78
C LEU A 369 6.35 -5.21 20.52
N TYR A 370 5.41 -4.38 20.98
CA TYR A 370 5.46 -2.93 20.83
C TYR A 370 6.54 -2.24 21.67
N VAL A 371 6.94 -2.85 22.79
CA VAL A 371 8.05 -2.37 23.65
C VAL A 371 9.42 -2.79 23.10
N SER A 372 9.47 -3.79 22.21
CA SER A 372 10.73 -4.21 21.59
C SER A 372 11.19 -3.22 20.52
N ASP A 373 12.42 -2.73 20.63
CA ASP A 373 13.00 -1.72 19.71
C ASP A 373 13.03 -2.19 18.25
N ASP A 374 13.17 -3.51 18.03
CA ASP A 374 13.30 -4.11 16.70
C ASP A 374 11.99 -4.73 16.18
N THR A 375 10.85 -4.55 16.87
CA THR A 375 9.56 -5.23 16.57
C THR A 375 9.65 -6.76 16.49
N LYS A 376 10.74 -7.34 17.02
CA LYS A 376 11.06 -8.75 17.01
C LYS A 376 11.22 -9.22 18.44
N LEU A 377 10.43 -10.23 18.82
CA LEU A 377 10.47 -10.78 20.15
C LEU A 377 10.88 -12.26 20.09
N PRO A 378 12.04 -12.64 20.65
CA PRO A 378 12.47 -14.04 20.66
C PRO A 378 11.49 -14.90 21.45
N LEU A 379 11.13 -16.07 20.90
CA LEU A 379 10.20 -17.00 21.54
C LEU A 379 10.69 -17.45 22.94
N GLN A 380 12.00 -17.47 23.15
CA GLN A 380 12.64 -17.81 24.42
C GLN A 380 12.35 -16.79 25.54
N VAL A 381 12.17 -15.51 25.20
CA VAL A 381 11.80 -14.46 26.15
C VAL A 381 10.34 -14.61 26.56
N LEU A 382 9.46 -14.88 25.58
CA LEU A 382 8.05 -15.17 25.83
C LEU A 382 7.84 -16.46 26.62
N GLN A 383 8.62 -17.51 26.38
CA GLN A 383 8.53 -18.77 27.14
C GLN A 383 9.00 -18.64 28.58
N LYS A 384 9.85 -17.65 28.90
CA LYS A 384 10.20 -17.33 30.30
C LYS A 384 9.05 -16.63 31.02
N GLU A 385 8.33 -15.74 30.34
CA GLU A 385 7.18 -15.02 30.90
C GLU A 385 5.90 -15.88 30.94
N PHE A 386 5.74 -16.79 29.98
CA PHE A 386 4.67 -17.78 29.90
C PHE A 386 5.24 -19.22 29.89
N PRO A 387 5.66 -19.74 31.06
CA PRO A 387 6.24 -21.08 31.15
C PRO A 387 5.26 -22.16 30.69
N GLU A 388 5.78 -23.26 30.14
CA GLU A 388 4.93 -24.38 29.68
C GLU A 388 4.07 -24.99 30.80
N ALA A 389 4.52 -24.90 32.05
CA ALA A 389 3.76 -25.31 33.22
C ALA A 389 2.45 -24.53 33.42
N SER A 390 2.33 -23.32 32.87
CA SER A 390 1.13 -22.47 32.94
C SER A 390 0.36 -22.40 31.62
N GLN A 391 0.65 -23.31 30.67
CA GLN A 391 -0.03 -23.43 29.38
C GLN A 391 -1.54 -23.64 29.51
N SER A 392 -2.00 -24.34 30.55
CA SER A 392 -3.44 -24.53 30.83
C SER A 392 -4.15 -23.22 31.20
N ARG A 393 -3.43 -22.24 31.73
CA ARG A 393 -3.95 -20.94 32.19
C ARG A 393 -3.85 -19.86 31.13
N HIS A 394 -2.71 -19.78 30.45
CA HIS A 394 -2.40 -18.70 29.50
C HIS A 394 -2.65 -19.10 28.03
N LYS A 395 -2.79 -20.40 27.75
CA LYS A 395 -2.99 -20.94 26.39
C LYS A 395 -1.99 -20.36 25.38
N PHE A 396 -0.75 -20.10 25.82
CA PHE A 396 0.24 -19.29 25.10
C PHE A 396 0.44 -19.74 23.65
N LYS A 397 0.70 -21.04 23.43
CA LYS A 397 0.85 -21.59 22.05
C LYS A 397 -0.38 -21.34 21.16
N ASN A 398 -1.59 -21.39 21.72
CA ASN A 398 -2.83 -21.13 20.97
C ASN A 398 -2.99 -19.63 20.67
N VAL A 399 -2.57 -18.76 21.59
CA VAL A 399 -2.57 -17.31 21.39
C VAL A 399 -1.57 -16.90 20.32
N VAL A 400 -0.35 -17.45 20.36
CA VAL A 400 0.67 -17.21 19.32
C VAL A 400 0.17 -17.70 17.96
N TYR A 401 -0.37 -18.92 17.89
CA TYR A 401 -0.97 -19.44 16.67
C TYR A 401 -2.08 -18.54 16.15
N TRP A 402 -2.96 -18.06 17.04
CA TRP A 402 -4.05 -17.18 16.68
C TRP A 402 -3.54 -15.86 16.10
N LEU A 403 -2.60 -15.18 16.79
CA LEU A 403 -2.01 -13.91 16.32
C LEU A 403 -1.40 -14.03 14.91
N VAL A 404 -0.73 -15.16 14.64
CA VAL A 404 -0.15 -15.48 13.32
C VAL A 404 -1.24 -15.77 12.29
N SER A 405 -2.23 -16.58 12.65
CA SER A 405 -3.34 -16.92 11.74
C SER A 405 -4.23 -15.74 11.39
N THR A 406 -4.31 -14.72 12.25
CA THR A 406 -5.07 -13.49 12.04
C THR A 406 -4.24 -12.36 11.45
N HIS A 407 -2.97 -12.62 11.09
CA HIS A 407 -2.05 -11.61 10.55
C HIS A 407 -1.86 -10.37 11.45
N ILE A 408 -1.94 -10.57 12.77
CA ILE A 408 -1.63 -9.52 13.76
C ILE A 408 -0.13 -9.49 14.07
N ALA A 409 0.55 -10.62 13.86
CA ALA A 409 2.00 -10.77 13.99
C ALA A 409 2.48 -11.91 13.07
N ASP A 410 3.70 -11.85 12.57
CA ASP A 410 4.36 -12.91 11.81
C ASP A 410 5.27 -13.79 12.69
N TYR A 411 5.56 -15.00 12.23
CA TYR A 411 6.42 -15.95 12.94
C TYR A 411 7.49 -16.53 12.01
N ASP A 412 8.77 -16.25 12.32
CA ASP A 412 9.92 -16.69 11.51
C ASP A 412 10.51 -18.05 11.94
N GLY A 413 9.88 -18.71 12.94
CA GLY A 413 10.37 -19.95 13.55
C GLY A 413 11.09 -19.73 14.90
N THR A 414 11.64 -18.54 15.14
CA THR A 414 12.42 -18.19 16.34
C THR A 414 11.94 -16.91 17.04
N HIS A 415 11.32 -16.01 16.31
CA HIS A 415 10.80 -14.72 16.75
C HIS A 415 9.34 -14.57 16.34
N ILE A 416 8.60 -13.83 17.17
CA ILE A 416 7.32 -13.22 16.79
C ILE A 416 7.63 -11.79 16.35
N ILE A 417 7.08 -11.38 15.20
CA ILE A 417 7.37 -10.11 14.55
C ILE A 417 6.05 -9.35 14.37
N LEU A 418 6.04 -8.04 14.64
CA LEU A 418 4.89 -7.18 14.37
C LEU A 418 4.80 -6.78 12.90
#